data_AF-A1VPT1-F1
#
_entry.id   AF-A1VPT1-F1
#
_cell.length_a   1.000
_cell.length_b   1.000
_cell.length_c   1.000
_cell.angle_alpha   90.00
_cell.angle_beta   90.00
_cell.angle_gamma   90.00
#
_symmetry.space_group_name_H-M   'P 1'
#
loop_
_entity.id
_entity.type
_entity.pdbx_description
1 polymer ?
#
loop_
_entity_poly.entity_id
_entity_poly.type
_entity_poly.pdbx_seq_one_letter_code
_entity_poly.pdbx_strand_id
1 'polypeptide(L)'
;MPIYDYNCQGCGHPFEVLVRAGSTPACPQCGSTALEKQVSRLAPAGKIEAIRMAHRRVAAAQGHLDHYSPSDKAKLLKGKKNI
;
A
#
# COMPACT_ATOMS: atom_id res chain seq x y z
N MET A 1 -6.69 5.20 -18.73
CA MET A 1 -6.43 3.75 -18.90
C MET A 1 -6.46 3.13 -17.51
N PRO A 2 -7.61 2.58 -17.08
CA PRO A 2 -7.67 1.85 -15.82
C PRO A 2 -6.77 0.61 -15.85
N ILE A 3 -6.18 0.26 -14.71
CA ILE A 3 -5.55 -1.04 -14.49
C ILE A 3 -6.58 -1.99 -13.87
N TYR A 4 -6.61 -3.23 -14.34
CA TYR A 4 -7.46 -4.27 -13.80
C TYR A 4 -6.69 -5.57 -13.63
N ASP A 5 -7.12 -6.32 -12.61
CA ASP A 5 -6.63 -7.65 -12.29
C ASP A 5 -7.58 -8.67 -12.96
N TYR A 6 -7.02 -9.65 -13.66
CA TYR A 6 -7.78 -10.71 -14.31
C TYR A 6 -7.22 -12.09 -13.96
N ASN A 7 -8.11 -13.07 -13.91
CA ASN A 7 -7.76 -14.49 -13.94
C ASN A 7 -8.28 -15.11 -15.24
N CYS A 8 -7.41 -15.77 -16.01
CA CYS A 8 -7.82 -16.43 -17.24
C CYS A 8 -8.58 -17.72 -16.94
N GLN A 9 -9.79 -17.87 -17.49
CA GLN A 9 -10.60 -19.08 -17.31
C GLN A 9 -10.10 -20.29 -18.13
N GLY A 10 -9.23 -20.06 -19.13
CA GLY A 10 -8.68 -21.12 -19.97
C GLY A 10 -7.42 -21.78 -19.40
N CYS A 11 -6.47 -20.97 -18.91
CA CYS A 11 -5.18 -21.48 -18.40
C CYS A 11 -4.94 -21.18 -16.90
N GLY A 12 -5.85 -20.46 -16.23
CA GLY A 12 -5.72 -20.12 -14.81
C GLY A 12 -4.64 -19.07 -14.51
N HIS A 13 -4.08 -18.41 -15.52
CA HIS A 13 -3.02 -17.42 -15.31
C HIS A 13 -3.60 -16.09 -14.76
N PRO A 14 -3.17 -15.65 -13.57
CA PRO A 14 -3.51 -14.33 -13.06
C PRO A 14 -2.57 -13.28 -13.67
N PHE A 15 -3.11 -12.15 -14.12
CA PHE A 15 -2.33 -11.04 -14.66
C PHE A 15 -3.02 -9.69 -14.47
N GLU A 16 -2.23 -8.62 -14.50
CA GLU A 16 -2.72 -7.23 -14.42
C GLU A 16 -2.47 -6.54 -15.76
N VAL A 17 -3.43 -5.75 -16.24
CA VAL A 17 -3.29 -5.05 -17.52
C VAL A 17 -3.99 -3.69 -17.51
N LEU A 18 -3.36 -2.71 -18.15
CA LEU A 18 -3.97 -1.43 -18.46
C LEU A 18 -4.95 -1.59 -19.63
N VAL A 19 -6.23 -1.35 -19.40
CA VAL A 19 -7.27 -1.50 -20.42
C VAL A 19 -7.58 -0.15 -21.06
N ARG A 20 -7.56 -0.10 -22.40
CA ARG A 20 -8.04 1.05 -23.15
C ARG A 20 -9.56 1.00 -23.25
N ALA A 21 -10.23 2.15 -23.20
CA ALA A 21 -11.66 2.21 -23.43
C ALA A 21 -12.00 1.64 -24.82
N GLY A 22 -12.95 0.71 -24.88
CA GLY A 22 -13.38 0.05 -26.12
C GLY A 22 -12.51 -1.13 -26.59
N SER A 23 -11.44 -1.51 -25.88
CA SER A 23 -10.64 -2.70 -26.19
C SER A 23 -11.00 -3.89 -25.30
N THR A 24 -11.03 -5.10 -25.87
CA THR A 24 -11.19 -6.35 -25.11
C THR A 24 -9.81 -6.91 -24.76
N PRO A 25 -9.45 -7.04 -23.47
CA PRO A 25 -8.18 -7.66 -23.08
C PRO A 25 -8.18 -9.16 -23.41
N ALA A 26 -7.01 -9.72 -23.67
CA ALA A 26 -6.78 -11.14 -23.87
C ALA A 26 -5.68 -11.64 -22.94
N CYS A 27 -5.70 -12.93 -22.60
CA CYS A 27 -4.69 -13.54 -21.76
C CYS A 27 -3.31 -13.50 -22.47
N PRO A 28 -2.25 -12.97 -21.82
CA PRO A 28 -0.92 -12.91 -22.43
C PRO A 28 -0.27 -14.30 -22.60
N GLN A 29 -0.73 -15.31 -21.87
CA GLN A 29 -0.16 -16.67 -21.92
C GLN A 29 -0.81 -17.56 -22.99
N CYS A 30 -2.13 -17.50 -23.18
CA CYS A 30 -2.85 -18.40 -24.08
C CYS A 30 -3.72 -17.70 -25.14
N GLY A 31 -3.81 -16.37 -25.13
CA GLY A 31 -4.61 -15.59 -26.08
C GLY A 31 -6.13 -15.64 -25.84
N SER A 32 -6.62 -16.40 -24.86
CA SER A 32 -8.06 -16.48 -24.55
C SER A 32 -8.62 -15.13 -24.08
N THR A 33 -9.83 -14.81 -24.53
CA THR A 33 -10.62 -13.66 -24.07
C THR A 33 -11.57 -14.01 -22.93
N ALA A 34 -11.63 -15.28 -22.52
CA ALA A 34 -12.37 -15.72 -21.35
C ALA A 34 -11.62 -15.34 -20.07
N LEU A 35 -11.89 -14.13 -19.59
CA LEU A 35 -11.23 -13.51 -18.44
C LEU A 35 -12.25 -13.20 -17.34
N GLU A 36 -11.90 -13.52 -16.10
CA GLU A 36 -12.67 -13.11 -14.93
C GLU A 36 -11.96 -11.95 -14.24
N LYS A 37 -12.64 -10.81 -14.18
CA LYS A 37 -12.12 -9.62 -13.51
C LYS A 37 -12.10 -9.84 -12.01
N GLN A 38 -10.92 -9.67 -11.41
CA GLN A 38 -10.72 -9.84 -9.98
C GLN A 38 -10.95 -8.51 -9.25
N VAL A 39 -11.28 -8.63 -7.97
CA VAL A 39 -11.31 -7.49 -7.06
C VAL A 39 -9.92 -7.31 -6.47
N SER A 40 -9.36 -6.10 -6.58
CA SER A 40 -8.05 -5.80 -6.02
C SER A 40 -8.06 -5.98 -4.51
N ARG A 41 -6.97 -6.55 -3.98
CA ARG A 41 -6.86 -6.83 -2.54
C ARG A 41 -6.84 -5.53 -1.75
N LEU A 42 -7.61 -5.49 -0.66
CA LEU A 42 -7.53 -4.39 0.29
C LEU A 42 -6.18 -4.43 1.02
N ALA A 43 -5.55 -3.27 1.17
CA ALA A 43 -4.35 -3.15 1.98
C ALA A 43 -4.69 -3.45 3.46
N PRO A 44 -3.80 -4.13 4.19
CA PRO A 44 -3.98 -4.33 5.63
C PRO A 44 -3.93 -2.98 6.37
N ALA A 45 -4.43 -2.95 7.61
CA ALA A 45 -4.43 -1.75 8.44
C ALA A 45 -3.01 -1.15 8.54
N GLY A 46 -2.91 0.15 8.23
CA GLY A 46 -1.64 0.86 8.22
C GLY A 46 -1.00 0.94 9.60
N LYS A 47 0.30 0.65 9.69
CA LYS A 47 1.08 0.72 10.96
C LYS A 47 1.83 2.04 11.13
N ILE A 48 1.39 3.10 10.44
CA ILE A 48 2.15 4.33 10.28
C ILE A 48 2.47 5.02 11.61
N GLU A 49 1.52 5.04 12.56
CA GLU A 49 1.77 5.65 13.88
C GLU A 49 2.79 4.85 14.68
N ALA A 50 2.71 3.52 14.65
CA ALA A 50 3.70 2.66 15.31
C ALA A 50 5.10 2.87 14.71
N ILE A 51 5.20 2.92 13.38
CA ILE A 51 6.45 3.19 12.65
C ILE A 51 7.01 4.58 13.04
N ARG A 52 6.18 5.64 12.98
CA ARG A 52 6.57 6.99 13.39
C ARG A 52 7.09 7.03 14.81
N MET A 53 6.41 6.36 15.75
CA MET A 53 6.83 6.31 17.14
C MET A 53 8.13 5.55 17.35
N ALA A 54 8.34 4.44 16.62
CA ALA A 54 9.61 3.72 16.65
C ALA A 54 10.76 4.62 16.19
N HIS A 55 10.62 5.30 15.04
CA HIS A 55 11.64 6.23 14.55
C HIS A 55 11.88 7.40 15.49
N ARG A 56 10.83 7.98 16.09
CA ARG A 56 10.99 9.07 17.07
C ARG A 56 11.75 8.64 18.32
N ARG A 57 11.54 7.40 18.80
CA ARG A 57 12.31 6.85 19.93
C ARG A 57 13.78 6.68 19.59
N VAL A 58 14.08 6.16 18.40
CA VAL A 58 15.46 6.05 17.91
C VAL A 58 16.11 7.43 17.79
N ALA A 59 15.40 8.40 17.20
CA ALA A 59 15.89 9.77 17.08
C ALA A 59 16.16 10.44 18.43
N ALA A 60 15.29 10.22 19.41
CA ALA A 60 15.50 10.71 20.78
C ALA A 60 16.74 10.07 21.43
N ALA A 61 16.92 8.76 21.29
CA ALA A 61 18.07 8.04 21.82
C ALA A 61 19.40 8.49 21.17
N GLN A 62 19.34 8.93 19.91
CA GLN A 62 20.48 9.46 19.15
C GLN A 62 20.72 10.97 19.38
N GLY A 63 19.94 11.63 20.24
CA GLY A 63 20.07 13.07 20.50
C GLY A 63 19.58 13.98 19.37
N HIS A 64 18.96 13.44 18.31
CA HIS A 64 18.42 14.25 17.21
C HIS A 64 17.31 15.21 17.64
N LEU A 65 16.74 15.01 18.82
CA LEU A 65 15.72 15.89 19.39
C LEU A 65 16.29 16.94 20.35
N ASP A 66 17.61 17.07 20.48
CA ASP A 66 18.20 17.91 21.54
C ASP A 66 18.01 19.41 21.36
N HIS A 67 17.70 19.84 20.14
CA HIS A 67 17.42 21.23 19.82
C HIS A 67 15.98 21.64 20.16
N TYR A 68 15.13 20.70 20.54
CA TYR A 68 13.74 20.96 20.93
C TYR A 68 13.62 21.29 22.42
N SER A 69 12.67 22.16 22.75
CA SER A 69 12.29 22.43 24.13
C SER A 69 11.81 21.14 24.84
N PRO A 70 11.93 21.02 26.17
CA PRO A 70 11.47 19.84 26.90
C PRO A 70 9.98 19.52 26.66
N SER A 71 9.14 20.55 26.53
CA SER A 71 7.71 20.38 26.29
C SER A 71 7.42 19.87 24.87
N ASP A 72 8.20 20.28 23.87
CA ASP A 72 8.04 19.81 22.50
C ASP A 72 8.58 18.39 22.31
N LYS A 73 9.69 18.03 22.97
CA LYS A 73 10.15 16.62 23.03
C LYS A 73 9.06 15.71 23.61
N ALA A 74 8.43 16.13 24.71
CA ALA A 74 7.35 15.37 25.34
C ALA A 74 6.14 15.18 24.41
N LYS A 75 5.74 16.20 23.65
CA LYS A 75 4.66 16.10 22.65
C LYS A 75 5.00 15.12 21.53
N LEU A 76 6.24 15.16 21.01
CA LEU A 76 6.69 14.26 19.94
C LEU A 76 6.69 12.80 20.39
N LEU A 77 7.06 12.54 21.65
CA LEU A 77 7.17 11.19 22.22
C LEU A 77 5.87 10.62 22.80
N LYS A 78 4.84 11.45 23.02
CA LYS A 78 3.53 11.01 23.54
C LYS A 78 2.71 10.21 22.53
N GLY A 79 3.01 10.33 21.23
CA GLY A 79 2.21 9.77 20.14
C GLY A 79 0.82 10.41 20.07
N LYS A 80 0.12 10.29 18.92
CA LYS A 80 -1.30 10.62 18.90
C LYS A 80 -2.06 9.48 19.58
N LYS A 81 -2.92 9.79 20.56
CA LYS A 81 -3.98 8.86 20.94
C LYS A 81 -4.94 8.83 19.76
N ASN A 82 -5.03 7.70 19.08
CA ASN A 82 -5.98 7.54 17.98
C ASN A 82 -7.40 7.73 18.53
N ILE A 83 -8.21 8.47 17.78
CA ILE A 83 -9.67 8.40 17.82
C ILE A 83 -10.11 7.11 17.11
#